data_AF-A0A151RK19-F1
#
_entry.id   AF-A0A151RK19-F1
#
_cell.length_a   1.000
_cell.length_b   1.000
_cell.length_c   1.000
_cell.angle_alpha   90.00
_cell.angle_beta   90.00
_cell.angle_gamma   90.00
#
_symmetry.space_group_name_H-M   'P 1'
#
loop_
_entity.id
_entity.type
_entity.pdbx_description
1 polymer ?
#
loop_
_entity_poly.entity_id
_entity_poly.type
_entity_poly.pdbx_seq_one_letter_code
_entity_poly.pdbx_strand_id
1 'polypeptide(L)' 'MRRKNQLLPTLRGGGGVTPLHLAVLQGRSEMACYLFDKSKEFLYEEDWITLFLISINIGLYGKQFSLLDCENI' A
#
# COMPACT_ATOMS: atom_id res chain seq x y z
N MET A 1 4.94 9.38 -25.77
CA MET A 1 4.83 8.75 -24.44
C MET A 1 5.89 9.35 -23.52
N ARG A 2 5.54 9.98 -22.39
CA ARG A 2 6.55 10.46 -21.42
C ARG A 2 7.03 9.27 -20.58
N ARG A 3 8.33 9.22 -20.25
CA ARG A 3 8.86 8.21 -19.32
C ARG A 3 8.24 8.44 -17.94
N LYS A 4 7.57 7.43 -17.39
CA LYS A 4 7.05 7.46 -16.01
C LYS A 4 8.21 7.21 -15.03
N ASN A 5 8.24 7.94 -13.92
CA ASN A 5 9.21 7.70 -12.86
C ASN A 5 8.86 6.39 -12.13
N GLN A 6 9.72 5.38 -12.25
CA GLN A 6 9.51 4.06 -11.63
C GLN A 6 9.59 4.08 -10.11
N LEU A 7 10.26 5.08 -9.52
CA LEU A 7 10.38 5.24 -8.06
C LEU A 7 9.21 6.01 -7.46
N LEU A 8 8.31 6.57 -8.27
CA LEU A 8 7.17 7.34 -7.78
C LEU A 8 6.31 6.57 -6.73
N PRO A 9 6.07 5.25 -6.87
CA PRO A 9 5.33 4.48 -5.86
C PRO A 9 6.02 4.38 -4.50
N THR A 10 7.33 4.58 -4.43
CA THR A 10 8.13 4.44 -3.21
C THR A 10 8.39 5.77 -2.51
N LEU A 11 8.13 6.89 -3.20
CA LEU A 11 8.31 8.22 -2.64
C LEU A 11 7.37 8.47 -1.48
N ARG A 12 7.91 8.97 -0.38
CA ARG A 12 7.17 9.31 0.83
C ARG A 12 6.70 10.76 0.76
N GLY A 13 5.45 10.99 1.09
CA GLY A 13 4.86 12.31 1.25
C GLY A 13 5.07 12.86 2.66
N GLY A 14 4.25 13.86 3.02
CA GLY A 14 4.22 14.40 4.38
C GLY A 14 3.92 13.31 5.41
N GLY A 15 4.62 13.35 6.57
CA GLY A 15 4.46 12.37 7.63
C GLY A 15 5.06 10.98 7.32
N GLY A 16 5.88 10.85 6.29
CA GLY A 16 6.53 9.57 5.93
C GLY A 16 5.61 8.58 5.20
N VAL A 17 4.38 9.01 4.89
CA VAL A 17 3.33 8.19 4.28
C VAL A 17 3.64 7.89 2.82
N THR A 18 3.59 6.62 2.43
CA THR A 18 3.74 6.18 1.02
C THR A 18 2.39 6.20 0.28
N PRO A 19 2.38 6.22 -1.07
CA PRO A 19 1.18 6.03 -1.86
C PRO A 19 0.38 4.77 -1.47
N LEU A 20 1.05 3.69 -1.07
CA LEU A 20 0.41 2.45 -0.60
C LEU A 20 -0.46 2.71 0.64
N HIS A 21 0.06 3.41 1.65
CA HIS A 21 -0.71 3.76 2.85
C HIS A 21 -2.00 4.50 2.50
N LEU A 22 -1.94 5.46 1.57
CA LEU A 22 -3.11 6.21 1.13
C LEU A 22 -4.12 5.33 0.38
N ALA A 23 -3.64 4.39 -0.45
CA ALA A 23 -4.51 3.46 -1.16
C ALA A 23 -5.26 2.53 -0.20
N VAL A 24 -4.55 1.98 0.80
CA VAL A 24 -5.17 1.16 1.85
C VAL A 24 -6.12 2.01 2.68
N LEU A 25 -5.71 3.22 3.09
CA LEU A 25 -6.53 4.14 3.89
C LEU A 25 -7.85 4.52 3.21
N GLN A 26 -7.85 4.61 1.88
CA GLN A 26 -9.04 4.91 1.09
C GLN A 26 -9.85 3.67 0.69
N GLY A 27 -9.43 2.46 1.06
CA GLY A 27 -10.09 1.22 0.64
C GLY A 27 -9.98 0.93 -0.86
N ARG A 28 -8.94 1.45 -1.54
CA ARG A 28 -8.72 1.22 -2.97
C ARG A 28 -7.92 -0.07 -3.20
N SER A 29 -8.56 -1.22 -3.00
CA SER A 29 -7.93 -2.54 -3.00
C SER A 29 -7.04 -2.83 -4.22
N GLU A 30 -7.54 -2.64 -5.45
CA GLU A 30 -6.75 -2.89 -6.67
C GLU A 30 -5.49 -2.01 -6.74
N MET A 31 -5.64 -0.74 -6.39
CA MET A 31 -4.51 0.20 -6.36
C MET A 31 -3.52 -0.15 -5.27
N ALA A 32 -4.01 -0.61 -4.11
CA ALA A 32 -3.17 -1.03 -3.02
C ALA A 32 -2.36 -2.29 -3.38
N CYS A 33 -2.94 -3.30 -4.03
CA CYS A 33 -2.15 -4.44 -4.53
C CYS A 33 -1.11 -4.01 -5.58
N TYR A 34 -1.51 -3.17 -6.55
CA TYR A 34 -0.56 -2.66 -7.54
C TYR A 34 0.63 -1.93 -6.93
N LEU A 35 0.38 -1.11 -5.90
CA LEU A 35 1.42 -0.35 -5.21
C LEU A 35 2.26 -1.26 -4.29
N PHE A 36 1.65 -2.27 -3.66
CA PHE A 36 2.32 -3.20 -2.77
C PHE A 36 3.54 -3.85 -3.45
N ASP A 37 3.34 -4.42 -4.63
CA ASP A 37 4.45 -5.03 -5.40
C ASP A 37 5.55 -4.06 -5.79
N LYS A 38 5.22 -2.77 -5.92
CA LYS A 38 6.17 -1.73 -6.29
C LYS A 38 6.88 -1.11 -5.10
N SER A 39 6.34 -1.24 -3.90
CA SER A 39 6.86 -0.55 -2.70
C SER A 39 7.33 -1.47 -1.59
N LYS A 40 7.00 -2.76 -1.59
CA LYS A 40 7.24 -3.68 -0.44
C LYS A 40 8.71 -3.73 0.01
N GLU A 41 9.65 -3.65 -0.93
CA GLU A 41 11.10 -3.66 -0.65
C GLU A 41 11.60 -2.35 0.02
N PHE A 42 10.80 -1.29 -0.01
CA PHE A 42 11.14 0.04 0.52
C PHE A 42 10.35 0.40 1.77
N LEU A 43 9.54 -0.54 2.29
CA LEU A 43 8.79 -0.37 3.53
C LEU A 43 9.69 -0.67 4.74
N TYR A 44 9.59 0.21 5.74
CA TYR A 44 10.17 0.02 7.06
C TYR A 44 9.19 -0.73 7.97
N GLU A 45 9.67 -1.19 9.12
CA GLU A 45 8.85 -1.93 10.09
C GLU A 45 7.60 -1.11 10.52
N GLU A 46 7.76 0.20 10.70
CA GLU A 46 6.68 1.10 11.07
C GLU A 46 5.59 1.21 9.99
N ASP A 47 5.95 1.06 8.72
CA ASP A 47 4.98 1.06 7.63
C ASP A 47 4.12 -0.20 7.69
N TRP A 48 4.71 -1.36 7.97
CA TRP A 48 3.97 -2.61 8.12
C TRP A 48 2.97 -2.54 9.27
N ILE A 49 3.38 -2.00 10.41
CA ILE A 49 2.50 -1.75 11.56
C ILE A 49 1.35 -0.82 11.15
N THR A 50 1.67 0.27 10.46
CA THR A 50 0.68 1.26 10.03
C THR A 50 -0.32 0.67 9.03
N LEU A 51 0.15 -0.04 8.01
CA LEU A 51 -0.69 -0.70 7.01
C LEU A 51 -1.61 -1.74 7.64
N PHE A 52 -1.11 -2.52 8.60
CA PHE A 52 -1.90 -3.47 9.37
C PHE A 52 -3.02 -2.77 10.15
N LEU A 53 -2.69 -1.72 10.92
CA LEU A 53 -3.68 -0.96 11.69
C LEU A 53 -4.75 -0.31 10.80
N ILE A 54 -4.34 0.26 9.66
CA ILE A 54 -5.26 0.86 8.69
C ILE A 54 -6.20 -0.22 8.12
N SER A 55 -5.67 -1.38 7.72
CA SER A 55 -6.48 -2.47 7.16
C SER A 55 -7.54 -3.01 8.12
N ILE A 56 -7.24 -3.05 9.42
CA ILE A 56 -8.20 -3.41 10.47
C ILE A 56 -9.28 -2.34 10.60
N ASN A 57 -8.90 -1.07 10.72
CA ASN A 57 -9.83 0.04 10.96
C ASN A 57 -10.88 0.19 9.85
N ILE A 58 -10.53 -0.13 8.61
CA ILE A 58 -11.42 0.05 7.45
C ILE A 58 -12.28 -1.21 7.22
N GLY A 59 -12.10 -2.25 8.03
CA GLY A 59 -12.80 -3.53 7.86
C GLY A 59 -12.33 -4.32 6.63
N LEU A 60 -11.18 -3.96 6.06
CA LEU A 60 -10.59 -4.67 4.91
C LEU A 60 -10.07 -6.06 5.31
N TYR A 61 -9.66 -6.22 6.57
CA TYR A 61 -9.23 -7.51 7.12
C TYR A 61 -10.32 -8.61 7.06
N GLY A 62 -11.60 -8.23 6.95
CA GLY A 62 -12.73 -9.17 6.85
C GLY A 62 -13.46 -9.19 5.50
N LYS A 63 -13.17 -8.25 4.59
CA LYS A 63 -13.80 -8.15 3.27
C LYS A 63 -12.75 -8.13 2.17
N GLN A 64 -12.45 -9.30 1.59
CA GLN A 64 -11.85 -9.47 0.26
C GLN A 64 -10.58 -8.63 -0.03
N PHE A 65 -9.84 -8.18 0.99
CA PHE A 65 -8.59 -7.46 0.83
C PHE A 65 -7.66 -7.82 1.98
N SER A 66 -7.05 -9.00 1.88
CA SER A 66 -5.84 -9.26 2.64
C SER A 66 -4.66 -8.69 1.85
N LEU A 67 -3.77 -7.93 2.52
CA LEU A 67 -2.46 -7.60 1.96
C LEU A 67 -1.67 -8.88 1.59
N LEU A 68 -2.00 -10.02 2.21
CA LEU A 68 -1.45 -11.34 1.89
C LEU A 68 -2.02 -11.92 0.58
N ASP A 69 -3.19 -11.47 0.12
CA ASP A 69 -3.82 -11.97 -1.12
C ASP A 69 -3.16 -11.36 -2.37
N CYS A 70 -2.49 -10.20 -2.22
CA CYS A 70 -1.80 -9.55 -3.33
C CYS A 70 -0.59 -10.37 -3.85
N GLU A 71 -0.12 -11.40 -3.13
CA GLU A 71 0.94 -12.31 -3.63
C GLU A 71 0.44 -13.33 -4.67
N ASN A 72 -0.87 -13.46 -4.89
CA ASN A 72 -1.47 -14.47 -5.79
C ASN A 72 -2.28 -13.88 -6.95
N ILE A 73 -2.04 -12.62 -7.34
CA ILE A 73 -2.67 -11.95 -8.50
C ILE A 73 -1.63 -11.69 -9.59
#